data_AF-A0A7Y2UNA9-F1
#
_entry.id   AF-A0A7Y2UNA9-F1
#
_cell.length_a   1.000
_cell.length_b   1.000
_cell.length_c   1.000
_cell.angle_alpha   90.00
_cell.angle_beta   90.00
_cell.angle_gamma   90.00
#
_symmetry.space_group_name_H-M   'P 1'
#
loop_
_entity.id
_entity.type
_entity.pdbx_description
1 polymer ?
#
loop_
_entity_poly.entity_id
_entity_poly.type
_entity_poly.pdbx_seq_one_letter_code
_entity_poly.pdbx_strand_id
1 'polypeptide(L)' 'VSPLAQKKRLQTVVDESADQYQTILFSGGRRGLEIELAPDDLISLCGAKTGSICSF' A
#
# COMPACT_ATOMS: atom_id res chain seq x y z
N VAL A 1 -2.33 -9.67 -4.35
CA VAL A 1 -3.53 -8.82 -4.60
C VAL A 1 -3.07 -7.39 -4.54
N SER A 2 -3.44 -6.56 -5.52
CA SER A 2 -3.00 -5.16 -5.55
C SER A 2 -3.89 -4.27 -4.67
N PRO A 3 -3.31 -3.30 -3.94
CA PRO A 3 -4.06 -2.22 -3.32
C PRO A 3 -4.59 -1.21 -4.36
N LEU A 4 -4.04 -1.21 -5.58
CA LEU A 4 -4.42 -0.32 -6.67
C LEU A 4 -5.40 -0.98 -7.65
N ALA A 5 -6.20 -0.15 -8.34
CA ALA A 5 -7.11 -0.55 -9.41
C ALA A 5 -8.10 -1.68 -9.03
N GLN A 6 -8.50 -1.75 -7.76
CA GLN A 6 -9.52 -2.70 -7.31
C GLN A 6 -10.87 -2.40 -7.97
N LYS A 7 -11.61 -3.45 -8.39
CA LYS A 7 -12.96 -3.30 -9.00
C LYS A 7 -13.93 -2.50 -8.13
N LYS A 8 -13.83 -2.65 -6.81
CA LYS A 8 -14.56 -1.86 -5.81
C LYS A 8 -13.54 -1.09 -4.98
N ARG A 9 -13.77 0.21 -4.79
CA ARG A 9 -12.95 1.00 -3.89
C ARG A 9 -13.30 0.64 -2.45
N LEU A 10 -12.32 0.14 -1.70
CA LEU A 10 -12.46 -0.24 -0.31
C LEU A 10 -11.69 0.74 0.59
N GLN A 11 -12.09 0.82 1.86
CA GLN A 11 -11.27 1.49 2.86
C GLN A 11 -9.92 0.77 2.93
N THR A 12 -8.85 1.54 2.75
CA THR A 12 -7.48 1.05 2.79
C THR A 12 -6.79 1.68 3.98
N VAL A 13 -6.08 0.87 4.75
CA VAL A 13 -5.22 1.33 5.84
C VAL A 13 -3.82 0.81 5.56
N VAL A 14 -2.83 1.71 5.59
CA VAL A 14 -1.41 1.37 5.50
C VAL A 14 -0.84 1.46 6.91
N ASP A 15 -0.03 0.48 7.30
CA ASP A 15 0.60 0.49 8.60
C ASP A 15 1.62 1.63 8.69
N GLU A 16 1.66 2.33 9.83
CA GLU A 16 2.56 3.46 10.07
C GLU A 16 4.05 3.10 9.97
N SER A 17 4.43 1.83 10.10
CA SER A 17 5.81 1.38 9.87
C SER A 17 6.29 1.58 8.43
N ALA A 18 5.38 1.78 7.45
CA ALA A 18 5.75 2.06 6.06
C ALA A 18 6.58 3.35 5.92
N ASP A 19 6.35 4.35 6.80
CA ASP A 19 7.05 5.64 6.79
C ASP A 19 8.55 5.51 7.11
N GLN A 20 8.98 4.35 7.61
CA GLN A 20 10.39 4.05 7.90
C GLN A 20 11.20 3.73 6.63
N TYR A 21 10.53 3.58 5.48
CA TYR A 21 11.14 3.18 4.22
C TYR A 21 10.96 4.25 3.14
N GLN A 22 12.00 4.46 2.33
CA GLN A 22 11.89 5.37 1.17
C GLN A 22 10.94 4.83 0.10
N THR A 23 10.94 3.51 -0.10
CA THR A 23 10.07 2.79 -1.01
C THR A 23 9.59 1.50 -0.36
N ILE A 24 8.40 1.04 -0.76
CA ILE A 24 7.81 -0.22 -0.33
C ILE A 24 7.42 -1.05 -1.55
N LEU A 25 7.49 -2.39 -1.41
CA LEU A 25 7.07 -3.33 -2.44
C LEU A 25 5.69 -3.90 -2.13
N PHE A 26 4.85 -4.00 -3.15
CA PHE A 26 3.55 -4.66 -3.04
C PHE A 26 3.16 -5.35 -4.34
N SER A 27 2.18 -6.26 -4.27
CA SER A 27 1.71 -7.02 -5.43
C SER A 27 1.12 -6.11 -6.51
N GLY A 28 1.62 -6.20 -7.75
CA GLY A 28 1.09 -5.46 -8.90
C GLY A 28 -0.22 -6.00 -9.48
N GLY A 29 -0.88 -6.95 -8.80
CA GLY A 29 -2.16 -7.53 -9.25
C GLY A 29 -2.03 -8.67 -10.27
N ARG A 30 -0.81 -9.03 -10.66
CA ARG A 30 -0.48 -10.21 -11.48
C ARG A 30 0.58 -11.05 -10.77
N ARG A 31 0.52 -12.37 -10.91
CA ARG A 31 1.54 -13.28 -10.36
C ARG A 31 2.91 -12.94 -10.96
N GLY A 32 3.93 -12.85 -10.11
CA GLY A 32 5.30 -12.49 -10.50
C GLY A 32 5.51 -11.02 -10.84
N LEU A 33 4.54 -10.14 -10.52
CA LEU A 33 4.66 -8.69 -10.68
C LEU A 33 4.59 -7.99 -9.33
N GLU A 34 5.61 -7.19 -9.05
CA GLU A 34 5.69 -6.29 -7.91
C GLU A 34 5.79 -4.84 -8.39
N ILE A 35 5.33 -3.92 -7.55
CA ILE A 35 5.46 -2.48 -7.75
C ILE A 35 6.27 -1.96 -6.55
N GLU A 36 7.29 -1.17 -6.84
CA GLU A 36 8.05 -0.41 -5.84
C GLU A 36 7.66 1.06 -5.97
N LEU A 37 7.25 1.67 -4.85
CA LEU A 37 6.77 3.06 -4.82
C LEU A 37 7.01 3.69 -3.43
N ALA A 38 7.10 5.01 -3.36
CA ALA A 38 7.10 5.72 -2.09
C ALA A 38 5.77 5.47 -1.32
N PRO A 39 5.81 5.31 0.02
CA PRO A 39 4.60 5.12 0.82
C PRO A 39 3.54 6.22 0.62
N ASP A 40 3.97 7.48 0.59
CA ASP A 40 3.08 8.64 0.43
C ASP A 40 2.31 8.62 -0.90
N ASP A 41 2.96 8.18 -1.97
CA ASP A 41 2.32 8.03 -3.27
C ASP A 41 1.28 6.91 -3.23
N LEU A 42 1.59 5.78 -2.59
CA LEU A 42 0.62 4.69 -2.43
C LEU A 42 -0.60 5.14 -1.62
N ILE A 43 -0.36 5.83 -0.49
CA ILE A 43 -1.40 6.37 0.38
C ILE A 43 -2.32 7.31 -0.42
N SER A 44 -1.72 8.21 -1.20
CA SER A 44 -2.44 9.16 -2.05
C SER A 44 -3.26 8.47 -3.13
N LEU A 45 -2.66 7.51 -3.86
CA LEU A 45 -3.33 6.77 -4.95
C LEU A 45 -4.49 5.91 -4.44
N CYS A 46 -4.35 5.29 -3.27
CA CYS A 46 -5.42 4.52 -2.65
C CYS A 46 -6.47 5.42 -1.99
N GLY A 47 -6.10 6.64 -1.56
CA GLY A 47 -6.84 7.39 -0.56
C GLY A 47 -6.88 6.64 0.77
N ALA A 48 -5.75 6.04 1.14
CA ALA A 48 -5.61 5.26 2.36
C ALA A 48 -5.50 6.16 3.59
N LYS A 49 -5.80 5.59 4.76
CA LYS A 49 -5.41 6.16 6.06
C LYS A 49 -4.16 5.45 6.56
N THR A 50 -3.37 6.13 7.38
CA THR A 50 -2.30 5.50 8.15
C THR A 50 -2.81 5.09 9.53
N GLY A 51 -2.20 4.06 10.12
CA GLY A 51 -2.42 3.71 11.52
C GLY A 51 -1.61 2.50 11.97
N SER A 52 -1.37 2.40 13.26
CA SER A 52 -0.75 1.24 13.91
C SER A 52 -1.69 0.03 13.85
N ILE A 53 -1.48 -0.87 12.88
CA ILE A 53 -2.31 -2.06 12.64
C ILE A 53 -1.52 -3.37 12.74
N CYS A 54 -0.20 -3.30 12.79
CA CYS A 54 0.69 -4.42 13.05
C CYS A 54 1.34 -4.30 14.44
N SER A 55 1.58 -5.44 15.10
CA SER A 55 2.39 -5.53 16.31
C SER A 55 3.59 -6.43 16.01
N PHE A 56 4.78 -5.99 16.42
CA PHE A 56 6.03 -6.74 16.28
C PHE A 56 6.32 -7.57 17.53
#